data_AF-A0A1H9XP83-F1
#
_entry.id   AF-A0A1H9XP83-F1
#
_cell.length_a   1.000
_cell.length_b   1.000
_cell.length_c   1.000
_cell.angle_alpha   90.00
_cell.angle_beta   90.00
_cell.angle_gamma   90.00
#
_symmetry.space_group_name_H-M   'P 1'
#
loop_
_entity.id
_entity.type
_entity.pdbx_description
1 polymer ?
#
loop_
_entity_poly.entity_id
_entity_poly.type
_entity_poly.pdbx_seq_one_letter_code
_entity_poly.pdbx_strand_id
1 'polypeptide(L)' 'MRDADVLLTCDYLHETRTPASDGTRLTDHSALTVRLALTVTTRVLTSDPATVATLAESEPTLF' A
#
# COMPACT_ATOMS: atom_id res chain seq x y z
N MET A 1 -5.58 -4.73 -21.65
CA MET A 1 -5.48 -5.76 -20.60
C MET A 1 -5.29 -5.01 -19.30
N ARG A 2 -6.19 -5.13 -18.31
CA ARG A 2 -5.97 -4.50 -16.99
C ARG A 2 -4.98 -5.41 -16.27
N ASP A 3 -3.78 -4.91 -15.98
CA ASP A 3 -2.85 -5.61 -15.11
C ASP A 3 -3.50 -5.68 -13.73
N ALA A 4 -4.02 -6.86 -13.38
CA ALA A 4 -4.58 -7.11 -12.06
C ALA A 4 -3.41 -7.36 -11.11
N ASP A 5 -3.36 -6.63 -9.99
CA ASP A 5 -2.37 -6.87 -8.94
C ASP A 5 -2.38 -8.34 -8.52
N VAL A 6 -1.21 -8.96 -8.49
CA VAL A 6 -1.09 -10.39 -8.21
C VAL A 6 -0.96 -10.59 -6.71
N LEU A 7 -1.91 -11.31 -6.11
CA LEU A 7 -1.84 -11.71 -4.70
C LEU A 7 -0.70 -12.70 -4.49
N LEU A 8 0.27 -12.34 -3.64
CA LEU A 8 1.41 -13.19 -3.30
C LEU A 8 1.14 -14.00 -2.03
N THR A 9 0.74 -13.33 -0.94
CA THR A 9 0.40 -13.98 0.32
C THR A 9 -0.79 -13.30 0.98
N CYS A 10 -1.52 -14.08 1.77
CA CYS A 10 -2.64 -13.63 2.57
C CYS A 10 -2.60 -14.42 3.88
N ASP A 11 -2.07 -13.78 4.91
CA ASP A 11 -1.79 -14.40 6.20
C ASP A 11 -2.80 -13.89 7.23
N TYR A 12 -3.54 -14.80 7.83
CA TYR A 12 -4.50 -14.51 8.89
C TYR A 12 -3.96 -15.00 10.23
N LEU A 13 -3.98 -14.12 11.22
CA LEU A 13 -3.62 -14.42 12.59
C LEU A 13 -4.79 -14.05 13.49
N HIS A 14 -5.21 -14.98 14.35
CA HIS A 14 -6.15 -14.72 15.41
C HIS A 14 -5.51 -15.10 16.73
N GLU A 15 -5.55 -14.18 17.68
CA GLU A 15 -5.00 -14.37 19.01
C GLU A 15 -6.10 -14.14 20.04
N THR A 16 -6.54 -15.24 20.62
CA THR A 16 -7.43 -15.24 21.79
C THR A 16 -6.61 -14.90 23.03
N ARG A 17 -6.98 -13.83 23.74
CA ARG A 17 -6.21 -13.41 24.91
C ARG A 17 -6.85 -13.96 26.19
N THR A 18 -6.05 -14.67 26.99
CA THR A 18 -6.51 -15.13 28.29
C THR A 18 -6.66 -13.95 29.26
N PRO A 19 -7.61 -13.99 30.20
CA PRO A 19 -7.73 -12.98 31.23
C PRO A 19 -6.41 -12.81 32.00
N ALA A 20 -6.03 -11.57 32.28
CA ALA A 20 -4.88 -11.29 33.13
C ALA A 20 -5.24 -11.59 34.60
N SER A 21 -4.22 -11.79 35.43
CA SER A 21 -4.37 -12.16 36.85
C SER A 21 -5.05 -11.10 37.70
N ASP A 22 -5.11 -9.86 37.23
CA ASP A 22 -5.81 -8.73 37.84
C ASP A 22 -7.30 -8.65 37.44
N GLY A 23 -7.79 -9.63 36.67
CA GLY A 23 -9.16 -9.68 36.18
C GLY A 23 -9.40 -8.81 34.94
N THR A 24 -8.39 -8.13 34.41
CA THR A 24 -8.52 -7.40 33.14
C THR A 24 -8.67 -8.40 31.99
N ARG A 25 -9.69 -8.18 31.15
CA ARG A 25 -9.93 -8.99 29.96
C ARG A 25 -9.45 -8.19 28.76
N LEU A 26 -8.38 -8.67 28.13
CA LEU A 26 -7.98 -8.15 26.84
C LEU A 26 -8.96 -8.71 25.79
N THR A 27 -9.37 -7.88 24.85
CA THR A 27 -10.19 -8.34 23.72
C THR A 27 -9.32 -9.20 22.81
N ASP A 28 -9.91 -10.27 22.28
CA ASP A 28 -9.31 -11.02 21.19
C ASP A 28 -9.00 -10.08 20.03
N HIS A 29 -7.94 -10.38 19.30
CA HIS A 29 -7.54 -9.57 18.15
C HIS A 29 -7.18 -10.46 16.99
N SER A 30 -7.48 -9.97 15.79
CA SER A 30 -7.13 -10.62 14.55
C SER A 30 -6.36 -9.66 13.66
N ALA A 31 -5.33 -10.17 13.00
CA ALA A 31 -4.58 -9.47 11.98
C ALA A 31 -4.75 -10.17 10.64
N LEU A 32 -4.83 -9.35 9.58
CA LEU A 32 -4.79 -9.81 8.20
C LEU A 32 -3.63 -9.10 7.51
N THR A 33 -2.67 -9.87 7.02
CA THR A 33 -1.53 -9.36 6.27
C THR A 33 -1.67 -9.81 4.82
N VAL A 34 -1.67 -8.85 3.89
CA VAL A 34 -1.80 -9.11 2.45
C VAL A 34 -0.55 -8.61 1.75
N ARG A 35 0.09 -9.45 0.94
CA ARG A 35 1.22 -9.07 0.11
C ARG A 35 0.81 -9.16 -1.36
N LEU A 36 0.95 -8.05 -2.08
CA LEU A 36 0.63 -7.93 -3.50
C LEU A 36 1.90 -7.67 -4.30
N ALA A 37 1.99 -8.25 -5.50
CA ALA A 37 2.90 -7.79 -6.53
C ALA A 37 2.17 -6.75 -7.38
N LEU A 38 2.68 -5.53 -7.34
CA LEU A 38 2.16 -4.40 -8.11
C LEU A 38 2.92 -4.32 -9.44
N THR A 39 2.18 -4.19 -10.53
CA THR A 39 2.77 -3.85 -11.83
C THR A 39 2.62 -2.37 -12.05
N VAL A 40 3.74 -1.68 -12.25
CA VAL A 40 3.71 -0.25 -12.54
C VAL A 40 3.17 -0.05 -13.96
N THR A 41 1.97 0.54 -14.07
CA THR A 41 1.32 0.81 -15.37
C THR A 41 1.59 2.21 -15.91
N THR A 42 2.31 3.06 -15.16
CA THR A 42 2.64 4.45 -15.53
C THR A 42 4.15 4.67 -15.49
N ARG A 43 4.65 5.65 -16.26
CA ARG A 43 6.09 5.95 -16.23
C ARG A 43 6.47 6.43 -14.82
N VAL A 44 7.39 5.72 -14.16
CA VAL A 44 7.94 6.12 -12.86
C VAL A 44 8.64 7.47 -13.03
N LEU A 45 8.21 8.46 -12.26
CA LEU A 45 8.95 9.72 -12.16
C LEU A 45 10.29 9.40 -11.50
N THR A 46 11.37 9.58 -12.24
CA THR A 46 12.72 9.44 -11.70
C THR A 46 13.02 10.67 -10.84
N SER A 47 13.79 10.49 -9.77
CA SER A 47 14.29 11.60 -8.95
C SER A 47 15.26 12.54 -9.68
N ASP A 48 15.65 12.20 -10.91
CA ASP A 48 16.44 13.05 -11.78
C ASP A 48 15.63 14.31 -12.19
N PRO A 49 16.03 15.51 -11.74
CA PRO A 49 15.32 16.75 -12.05
C PRO A 49 15.34 17.09 -13.55
N ALA A 50 16.28 16.56 -14.33
CA ALA A 50 16.31 16.76 -15.78
C ALA A 50 15.15 16.01 -16.48
N THR A 51 14.67 14.93 -15.89
CA THR A 51 13.56 14.14 -16.44
C THR A 51 12.20 14.82 -16.21
N VAL A 52 12.03 15.55 -15.10
CA VAL A 52 10.80 16.30 -14.77
C VAL A 52 10.53 17.43 -15.76
N ALA A 53 11.57 18.09 -16.27
CA ALA A 53 11.44 19.22 -17.20
C ALA A 53 10.82 18.85 -18.56
N THR A 54 10.86 17.57 -18.96
CA THR A 54 10.24 17.11 -20.23
C THR A 54 8.74 16.83 -20.14
N LEU A 55 8.17 16.82 -18.92
CA LEU A 55 6.77 16.49 -18.65
C LEU A 55 5.90 17.72 -18.32
N ALA A 56 6.50 18.90 -18.23
CA ALA A 56 5.76 20.14 -18.09
C ALA A 56 5.01 20.40 -19.41
N GLU A 57 3.77 19.94 -19.49
CA GLU A 57 2.78 20.51 -20.40
C GLU A 57 2.81 22.03 -20.22
N SER A 58 2.86 22.76 -21.33
CA SER A 58 2.85 24.22 -21.31
C SER A 58 1.62 24.70 -20.54
N GLU A 59 1.86 25.31 -19.39
CA GLU A 59 0.83 26.00 -18.62
C GLU A 59 0.21 27.06 -19.56
N PRO A 60 -1.11 27.06 -19.82
CA PRO A 60 -1.70 28.03 -20.72
C PRO A 60 -1.59 29.41 -20.08
N THR A 61 -0.78 30.28 -20.69
CA THR A 61 -0.64 31.66 -20.26
C THR A 61 -1.98 32.38 -20.45
N LEU A 62 -2.66 32.69 -19.34
CA LEU A 62 -3.81 33.58 -19.32
C LEU A 62 -3.31 35.03 -19.39
N PHE A 63 -2.88 35.47 -20.57
CA PHE A 63 -2.78 36.88 -20.92
C PHE A 63 -3.70 37.18 -22.09
#